data_AF-A0A6C1N9Q5-F1
#
_entry.id   AF-A0A6C1N9Q5-F1
#
_cell.length_a   1.000
_cell.length_b   1.000
_cell.length_c   1.000
_cell.angle_alpha   90.00
_cell.angle_beta   90.00
_cell.angle_gamma   90.00
#
_symmetry.space_group_name_H-M   'P 1'
#
loop_
_entity.id
_entity.type
_entity.pdbx_description
1 polymer ?
#
loop_
_entity_poly.entity_id
_entity_poly.type
_entity_poly.pdbx_seq_one_letter_code
_entity_poly.pdbx_strand_id
1 'polypeptide(L)'
;MLGTHPTLTFNTTDVVVNNNSFWHQPLPSLNPGLRAQALEKQNNLTKPPGALGQLESVAVELACQQGRENPAVDRVQISLFAADHGVCDEAISAFPQS
;
A
#
# COMPACT_ATOMS: atom_id res chain seq x y z
N MET A 1 -10.20 -6.85 39.70
CA MET A 1 -10.33 -7.58 38.43
C MET A 1 -9.46 -6.87 37.40
N LEU A 2 -8.24 -7.36 37.16
CA LEU A 2 -7.39 -6.87 36.08
C LEU A 2 -7.60 -7.82 34.89
N GLY A 3 -8.19 -7.30 33.81
CA GLY A 3 -8.33 -8.02 32.55
C GLY A 3 -6.95 -8.22 31.91
N THR A 4 -6.61 -9.46 31.61
CA THR A 4 -5.40 -9.80 30.86
C THR A 4 -5.56 -9.32 29.41
N HIS A 5 -4.65 -8.47 28.94
CA HIS A 5 -4.52 -8.16 27.52
C HIS A 5 -4.20 -9.44 26.74
N PRO A 6 -4.85 -9.72 25.60
CA PRO A 6 -4.50 -10.86 24.78
C PRO A 6 -3.10 -10.65 24.19
N THR A 7 -2.17 -11.51 24.58
CA THR A 7 -0.84 -11.63 23.96
C THR A 7 -1.03 -12.20 22.55
N LEU A 8 -0.68 -11.41 21.53
CA LEU A 8 -0.60 -11.89 20.15
C LEU A 8 0.60 -12.83 20.02
N THR A 9 0.37 -14.14 20.11
CA THR A 9 1.36 -15.16 19.73
C THR A 9 1.31 -15.34 18.22
N PHE A 10 2.37 -14.92 17.52
CA PHE A 10 2.57 -15.25 16.11
C PHE A 10 3.15 -16.67 16.03
N ASN A 11 2.38 -17.64 15.51
CA ASN A 11 2.92 -18.97 15.22
C ASN A 11 3.54 -18.95 13.82
N THR A 12 4.69 -19.63 13.63
CA THR A 12 5.37 -19.75 12.33
C THR A 12 4.48 -20.30 11.21
N THR A 13 3.39 -21.00 11.55
CA THR A 13 2.38 -21.51 10.63
C THR A 13 1.42 -20.44 10.07
N ASP A 14 1.42 -19.21 10.60
CA ASP A 14 0.58 -18.11 10.10
C ASP A 14 1.16 -17.41 8.86
N VAL A 15 2.40 -17.75 8.49
CA VAL A 15 2.99 -17.31 7.22
C VAL A 15 2.44 -18.20 6.11
N VAL A 16 1.27 -17.83 5.58
CA VAL A 16 0.84 -18.29 4.26
C VAL A 16 1.82 -17.69 3.25
N VAL A 17 2.90 -18.42 2.96
CA VAL A 17 3.73 -18.15 1.80
C VAL A 17 2.84 -18.43 0.59
N ASN A 18 2.21 -17.38 0.08
CA ASN A 18 1.53 -17.46 -1.20
C ASN A 18 2.59 -17.85 -2.24
N ASN A 19 2.51 -19.08 -2.74
CA ASN A 19 3.33 -19.62 -3.83
C ASN A 19 3.10 -18.89 -5.19
N ASN A 20 2.53 -17.70 -5.16
CA ASN A 20 2.28 -16.89 -6.34
C ASN A 20 3.55 -16.08 -6.64
N SER A 21 4.30 -16.50 -7.65
CA SER A 21 5.53 -15.86 -8.13
C SER A 21 5.28 -14.55 -8.89
N PHE A 22 4.31 -13.74 -8.45
CA PHE A 22 3.92 -12.52 -9.15
C PHE A 22 5.06 -11.49 -9.21
N TRP A 23 6.00 -11.54 -8.26
CA TRP A 23 7.19 -10.69 -8.24
C TRP A 23 8.20 -10.98 -9.35
N HIS A 24 8.12 -12.15 -9.99
CA HIS A 24 8.93 -12.51 -11.16
C HIS A 24 8.24 -12.13 -12.48
N GLN A 25 6.98 -11.68 -12.44
CA GLN A 25 6.25 -11.26 -13.62
C GLN A 25 6.54 -9.78 -13.90
N PRO A 26 6.62 -9.38 -15.19
CA PRO A 26 6.72 -7.97 -15.53
C PRO A 26 5.46 -7.24 -15.06
N LEU A 27 5.62 -5.96 -14.72
CA LEU A 27 4.48 -5.11 -14.37
C LEU A 27 3.46 -5.10 -15.53
N PRO A 28 2.16 -5.12 -15.24
CA PRO A 28 1.12 -4.97 -16.26
C PRO A 28 1.34 -3.69 -17.08
N SER A 29 1.03 -3.74 -18.38
CA SER A 29 1.04 -2.54 -19.21
C SER A 29 -0.05 -1.56 -18.76
N LEU A 30 0.28 -0.27 -18.81
CA LEU A 30 -0.66 0.80 -18.50
C LEU A 30 -1.82 0.78 -19.52
N ASN A 31 -3.05 0.89 -19.03
CA ASN A 31 -4.21 1.13 -19.89
C ASN A 31 -4.28 2.64 -20.23
N PRO A 32 -4.07 3.04 -21.50
CA PRO A 32 -3.97 4.45 -21.87
C PRO A 32 -5.29 5.23 -21.72
N GLY A 33 -6.45 4.55 -21.68
CA GLY A 33 -7.76 5.20 -21.60
C GLY A 33 -8.26 5.49 -20.18
N LEU A 34 -7.76 4.77 -19.18
CA LEU A 34 -8.30 4.84 -17.81
C LEU A 34 -8.16 6.21 -17.17
N ARG A 35 -7.07 6.92 -17.46
CA ARG A 35 -6.86 8.26 -16.92
C ARG A 35 -7.94 9.24 -17.39
N ALA A 36 -8.31 9.17 -18.67
CA ALA A 36 -9.35 10.02 -19.24
C ALA A 36 -10.73 9.67 -18.66
N GLN A 37 -11.06 8.38 -18.58
CA GLN A 37 -12.33 7.90 -18.00
C GLN A 37 -12.46 8.30 -16.52
N ALA A 38 -11.39 8.15 -15.74
CA ALA A 38 -11.39 8.54 -14.33
C ALA A 38 -11.55 10.06 -14.12
N LEU A 39 -10.92 10.89 -14.98
CA LEU A 39 -11.09 12.35 -14.96
C LEU A 39 -12.53 12.77 -15.33
N GLU A 40 -13.08 12.17 -16.39
CA GLU A 40 -14.47 12.42 -16.81
C GLU A 40 -15.45 12.09 -15.68
N LYS A 41 -15.28 10.94 -15.04
CA LYS A 41 -16.09 10.55 -13.89
C LYS A 41 -15.98 11.57 -12.75
N GLN A 42 -14.77 12.02 -12.40
CA GLN A 42 -14.60 13.03 -11.33
C GLN A 42 -15.30 14.35 -11.65
N ASN A 43 -15.35 14.74 -12.92
CA ASN A 43 -16.07 15.95 -13.37
C ASN A 43 -17.59 15.78 -13.39
N ASN A 44 -18.10 14.55 -13.46
CA ASN A 44 -19.53 14.22 -13.52
C ASN A 44 -20.15 13.84 -12.16
N LEU A 45 -19.37 13.85 -11.07
CA LEU A 45 -19.90 13.63 -9.73
C LEU A 45 -20.77 14.82 -9.26
N THR A 46 -21.67 14.57 -8.31
CA THR A 46 -22.51 15.61 -7.67
C THR A 46 -21.68 16.48 -6.71
N LYS A 47 -20.63 17.12 -7.23
CA LYS A 47 -19.73 18.04 -6.56
C LYS A 47 -19.31 19.14 -7.54
N PRO A 48 -19.03 20.37 -7.08
CA PRO A 48 -18.33 21.34 -7.92
C PRO A 48 -16.97 20.78 -8.38
N PRO A 49 -16.50 21.10 -9.60
CA PRO A 49 -15.17 20.71 -10.05
C PRO A 49 -14.09 21.16 -9.06
N GLY A 50 -13.17 20.25 -8.69
CA GLY A 50 -12.08 20.54 -7.74
C GLY A 50 -12.49 20.58 -6.27
N ALA A 51 -13.76 20.35 -5.91
CA ALA A 51 -14.23 20.44 -4.52
C ALA A 51 -13.55 19.44 -3.57
N LEU A 52 -12.98 18.33 -4.08
CA LEU A 52 -12.26 17.36 -3.26
C LEU A 52 -10.73 17.52 -3.31
N GLY A 53 -10.23 18.51 -4.07
CA GLY A 53 -8.80 18.84 -4.16
C GLY A 53 -7.94 17.62 -4.50
N GLN A 54 -6.96 17.31 -3.64
CA GLN A 54 -6.03 16.20 -3.85
C GLN A 54 -6.70 14.82 -3.94
N LEU A 55 -7.88 14.64 -3.32
CA LEU A 55 -8.58 13.35 -3.37
C LEU A 55 -9.03 13.01 -4.80
N GLU A 56 -9.27 14.01 -5.67
CA GLU A 56 -9.60 13.76 -7.09
C GLU A 56 -8.40 13.17 -7.83
N SER A 57 -7.21 13.73 -7.60
CA SER A 57 -5.95 13.23 -8.16
C SER A 57 -5.63 11.82 -7.68
N VAL A 58 -5.74 11.57 -6.36
CA VAL A 58 -5.51 10.25 -5.77
C VAL A 58 -6.47 9.21 -6.35
N ALA A 59 -7.75 9.55 -6.53
CA ALA A 59 -8.71 8.64 -7.14
C ALA A 59 -8.36 8.32 -8.60
N VAL A 60 -7.90 9.29 -9.40
CA VAL A 60 -7.45 9.04 -10.78
C VAL A 60 -6.21 8.16 -10.82
N GLU A 61 -5.25 8.38 -9.92
CA GLU A 61 -4.03 7.57 -9.83
C GLU A 61 -4.33 6.13 -9.43
N LEU A 62 -5.18 5.93 -8.41
CA LEU A 62 -5.61 4.59 -7.99
C LEU A 62 -6.39 3.88 -9.11
N ALA A 63 -7.21 4.60 -9.87
CA ALA A 63 -7.92 4.02 -11.01
C ALA A 63 -6.93 3.48 -12.06
N CYS A 64 -5.88 4.24 -12.37
CA CYS A 64 -4.83 3.82 -13.30
C CYS A 64 -4.03 2.62 -12.78
N GLN A 65 -3.62 2.64 -11.51
CA GLN A 65 -2.84 1.57 -10.89
C GLN A 65 -3.62 0.26 -10.78
N GLN A 66 -4.91 0.35 -10.46
CA GLN A 66 -5.76 -0.82 -10.24
C GLN A 66 -6.48 -1.30 -11.52
N GLY A 67 -6.32 -0.58 -12.65
CA GLY A 67 -6.94 -0.98 -13.91
C GLY A 67 -8.46 -0.83 -13.94
N ARG A 68 -9.06 0.03 -13.11
CA ARG A 68 -10.53 0.16 -12.97
C ARG A 68 -10.97 1.59 -12.71
N GLU A 69 -12.13 1.98 -13.25
CA GLU A 69 -12.69 3.34 -13.09
C GLU A 69 -13.21 3.66 -11.68
N ASN A 70 -13.51 2.63 -10.88
CA ASN A 70 -13.90 2.78 -9.48
C ASN A 70 -12.87 2.10 -8.57
N PRO A 71 -11.76 2.77 -8.24
CA PRO A 71 -10.78 2.21 -7.34
C PRO A 71 -11.36 2.02 -5.93
N ALA A 72 -10.78 1.09 -5.18
CA ALA A 72 -11.13 0.82 -3.78
C ALA A 72 -9.87 0.41 -3.03
N VAL A 73 -9.89 0.63 -1.72
CA VAL A 73 -8.76 0.42 -0.82
C VAL A 73 -9.28 -0.32 0.42
N ASP A 74 -9.83 -1.51 0.20
CA ASP A 74 -10.51 -2.28 1.26
C ASP A 74 -9.51 -3.02 2.17
N ARG A 75 -8.32 -3.31 1.65
CA ARG A 75 -7.25 -4.01 2.37
C ARG A 75 -5.93 -3.26 2.27
N VAL A 76 -5.63 -2.48 3.31
CA VAL A 76 -4.36 -1.76 3.46
C VAL A 76 -3.37 -2.64 4.22
N GLN A 77 -2.14 -2.72 3.72
CA GLN A 77 -1.04 -3.42 4.38
C GLN A 77 0.14 -2.46 4.55
N ILE A 78 0.77 -2.52 5.73
CA ILE A 78 2.02 -1.82 6.01
C ILE A 78 3.06 -2.91 6.28
N SER A 79 4.11 -2.95 5.46
CA SER A 79 5.22 -3.89 5.62
C SER A 79 6.42 -3.16 6.22
N LEU A 80 6.86 -3.60 7.40
CA LEU A 80 8.06 -3.08 8.06
C LEU A 80 9.25 -3.98 7.74
N PHE A 81 10.27 -3.41 7.11
CA PHE A 81 11.54 -4.07 6.89
C PHE A 81 12.54 -3.52 7.91
N ALA A 82 13.00 -4.38 8.79
CA ALA A 82 14.04 -4.08 9.77
C ALA A 82 15.18 -5.08 9.56
N ALA A 83 16.41 -4.58 9.55
CA ALA A 83 17.62 -5.37 9.40
C ALA A 83 18.76 -4.68 10.13
N ASP A 84 19.66 -5.48 10.71
CA ASP A 84 20.91 -4.98 11.25
C ASP A 84 21.92 -4.78 10.12
N HIS A 85 22.81 -3.82 10.32
CA HIS A 85 23.90 -3.52 9.41
C HIS A 85 25.22 -3.77 10.12
N GLY A 86 26.05 -4.69 9.63
CA GLY A 86 27.31 -5.07 10.29
C GLY A 86 28.33 -3.92 10.41
N VAL A 87 28.19 -2.86 9.61
CA VAL A 87 29.00 -1.64 9.75
C VAL A 87 28.72 -0.90 11.08
N CYS A 88 27.61 -1.18 11.75
CA CYS A 88 27.31 -0.60 13.07
C CYS A 88 28.34 -0.99 14.14
N ASP A 89 29.08 -2.10 13.98
CA ASP A 89 30.19 -2.49 14.85
C ASP A 89 31.36 -1.48 14.81
N GLU A 90 31.43 -0.64 13.76
CA GLU A 90 32.43 0.42 13.63
C GLU A 90 32.04 1.70 14.41
N ALA A 91 31.06 1.61 15.33
CA ALA A 91 30.59 2.70 16.20
C ALA A 91 30.09 3.94 15.43
N ILE A 92 29.59 3.76 14.21
CA ILE A 92 29.02 4.83 13.38
C ILE A 92 27.55 5.13 13.72
N SER A 93 26.91 4.33 14.58
CA SER A 93 25.53 4.53 15.02
C SER A 93 25.47 5.26 16.36
N ALA A 94 24.53 6.22 16.49
CA ALA A 94 24.25 6.91 17.73
C ALA A 94 23.44 6.07 18.75
N PHE A 95 22.99 4.88 18.35
CA PHE A 95 22.18 3.98 19.17
C PHE A 95 22.81 2.58 19.21
N PRO A 96 22.75 1.88 20.36
CA PRO A 96 23.31 0.54 20.49
C PRO A 96 22.57 -0.45 19.58
N GLN A 97 23.32 -1.38 19.03
CA GLN A 97 22.75 -2.54 18.34
C GLN A 97 22.11 -3.48 19.37
N SER A 98 20.90 -3.97 19.09
CA SER A 98 20.08 -4.77 20.00
C SER A 98 20.37 -6.26 19.92
#